data_AF-A0A2D3UMY2-F1
#
_entry.id   AF-A0A2D3UMY2-F1
#
_cell.length_a   1.000
_cell.length_b   1.000
_cell.length_c   1.000
_cell.angle_alpha   90.00
_cell.angle_beta   90.00
_cell.angle_gamma   90.00
#
_symmetry.space_group_name_H-M   'P 1'
#
loop_
_entity.id
_entity.type
_entity.pdbx_description
1 polymer ?
#
loop_
_entity_poly.entity_id
_entity_poly.type
_entity_poly.pdbx_seq_one_letter_code
_entity_poly.pdbx_strand_id
1 'polypeptide(L)'
;MIFRLFYIRGELLASRNILSGAFNLDDLDLHDYPIEHDASLSRQDKFFGEWTDFNQTIFNQVLEFYEGMDIATIPATAAAKYARVQDSQKRNPHKFCTDRESFF
;
A
#
# COMPACT_ATOMS: atom_id res chain seq x y z
N MET A 1 -8.16 19.83 7.60
CA MET A 1 -8.59 20.21 6.24
C MET A 1 -9.57 19.14 5.78
N ILE A 2 -10.85 19.47 5.58
CA ILE A 2 -11.90 18.50 5.25
C ILE A 2 -11.96 18.35 3.74
N PHE A 3 -11.60 17.20 3.21
CA PHE A 3 -11.82 16.89 1.79
C PHE A 3 -13.25 16.38 1.62
N ARG A 4 -14.08 17.14 0.90
CA ARG A 4 -15.39 16.70 0.42
C ARG A 4 -15.28 16.44 -1.08
N LEU A 5 -15.18 15.18 -1.49
CA LEU A 5 -15.31 14.81 -2.89
C LEU A 5 -16.23 13.60 -3.02
N PHE A 6 -17.30 13.79 -3.79
CA PHE A 6 -18.16 12.71 -4.26
C PHE A 6 -17.33 11.78 -5.16
N TYR A 7 -17.43 10.47 -4.91
CA TYR A 7 -16.87 9.36 -5.71
C TYR A 7 -15.44 8.88 -5.38
N ILE A 8 -15.19 8.49 -4.13
CA ILE A 8 -14.22 7.43 -3.83
C ILE A 8 -14.84 6.46 -2.82
N ARG A 9 -15.26 5.28 -3.30
CA ARG A 9 -16.02 4.31 -2.48
C ARG A 9 -15.16 3.59 -1.44
N GLY A 10 -13.87 3.36 -1.72
CA GLY A 10 -12.97 2.63 -0.81
C GLY A 10 -12.65 3.43 0.46
N GLU A 11 -12.31 4.71 0.31
CA GLU A 11 -11.91 5.58 1.43
C GLU A 11 -13.05 5.80 2.44
N LEU A 12 -14.28 5.98 1.95
CA LEU A 12 -15.44 6.10 2.83
C LEU A 12 -15.72 4.81 3.61
N LEU A 13 -15.38 3.64 3.06
CA LEU A 13 -15.49 2.37 3.77
C LEU A 13 -14.42 2.20 4.86
N ALA A 14 -13.32 2.94 4.77
CA ALA A 14 -12.28 2.97 5.80
C ALA A 14 -12.67 3.88 6.97
N SER A 15 -13.58 4.85 6.72
CA SER A 15 -14.07 5.80 7.71
C SER A 15 -14.64 5.13 8.95
N ARG A 16 -14.17 5.59 10.12
CA ARG A 16 -14.76 5.22 11.42
C ARG A 16 -16.19 5.74 11.58
N ASN A 17 -16.62 6.70 10.76
CA ASN A 17 -17.99 7.20 10.70
C ASN A 17 -18.46 7.38 9.25
N ILE A 18 -18.82 6.27 8.63
CA ILE A 18 -19.36 6.19 7.25
C ILE A 18 -20.54 7.15 7.04
N LEU A 19 -21.41 7.33 8.03
CA LEU A 19 -22.60 8.18 7.93
C LEU A 19 -22.27 9.67 7.82
N SER A 20 -21.06 10.09 8.22
CA SER A 20 -20.60 11.47 8.03
C SER A 20 -20.41 11.84 6.55
N GLY A 21 -20.30 10.84 5.66
CA GLY A 21 -19.98 11.05 4.25
C GLY A 21 -18.55 11.57 4.03
N ALA A 22 -17.69 11.46 5.03
CA ALA A 22 -16.29 11.87 4.99
C ALA A 22 -15.40 10.86 5.75
N PHE A 23 -14.10 10.99 5.54
CA PHE A 23 -13.07 10.23 6.22
C PHE A 23 -11.89 11.16 6.55
N ASN A 24 -11.10 10.81 7.55
CA ASN A 24 -9.80 11.41 7.81
C ASN A 24 -8.72 10.57 7.12
N LEU A 25 -7.57 11.16 6.78
CA LEU A 25 -6.47 10.40 6.19
C LEU A 25 -6.00 9.26 7.11
N ASP A 26 -6.08 9.45 8.42
CA ASP A 26 -5.79 8.41 9.41
C ASP A 26 -6.76 7.22 9.33
N ASP A 27 -7.97 7.38 8.77
CA ASP A 27 -8.88 6.26 8.56
C ASP A 27 -8.38 5.31 7.46
N LEU A 28 -7.46 5.76 6.60
CA LEU A 28 -6.86 4.96 5.53
C LEU A 28 -5.79 3.98 6.04
N ASP A 29 -5.45 4.01 7.35
CA ASP A 29 -4.52 3.08 7.99
C ASP A 29 -5.12 1.71 8.34
N LEU A 30 -6.42 1.53 8.05
CA LEU A 30 -7.15 0.31 8.34
C LEU A 30 -6.66 -0.85 7.46
N HIS A 31 -5.81 -1.68 8.07
CA HIS A 31 -5.19 -2.84 7.43
C HIS A 31 -6.17 -3.89 6.93
N ASP A 32 -5.78 -4.54 5.84
CA ASP A 32 -6.46 -5.58 5.05
C ASP A 32 -7.75 -5.13 4.34
N TYR A 33 -8.51 -4.20 4.94
CA TYR A 33 -9.74 -3.73 4.34
C TYR A 33 -10.06 -2.30 4.79
N PRO A 34 -10.29 -1.36 3.86
CA PRO A 34 -10.62 -1.60 2.45
C PRO A 34 -9.48 -1.39 1.44
N ILE A 35 -8.37 -0.77 1.82
CA ILE A 35 -7.34 -0.32 0.87
C ILE A 35 -5.89 -0.51 1.34
N GLU A 36 -5.62 -0.53 2.65
CA GLU A 36 -4.26 -0.65 3.13
C GLU A 36 -3.88 -2.12 3.20
N HIS A 37 -2.66 -2.41 2.74
CA HIS A 37 -2.21 -3.75 2.47
C HIS A 37 -0.68 -3.92 2.56
N ASP A 38 -0.26 -5.16 2.80
CA ASP A 38 1.14 -5.57 2.77
C ASP A 38 1.77 -5.42 1.35
N ALA A 39 3.10 -5.55 1.26
CA ALA A 39 3.90 -5.35 0.04
C ALA A 39 3.71 -3.96 -0.61
N SER A 40 3.51 -2.95 0.23
CA SER A 40 3.58 -1.55 -0.17
C SER A 40 4.93 -1.22 -0.84
N LEU A 41 4.90 -0.26 -1.77
CA LEU A 41 6.10 0.19 -2.51
C LEU A 41 7.04 1.07 -1.66
N SER A 42 6.56 1.62 -0.55
CA SER A 42 7.33 2.55 0.28
C SER A 42 7.00 2.48 1.77
N ARG A 43 6.22 1.49 2.21
CA ARG A 43 5.87 1.27 3.61
C ARG A 43 6.10 -0.19 3.99
N GLN A 44 6.33 -0.41 5.28
CA GLN A 44 6.55 -1.74 5.86
C GLN A 44 5.21 -2.47 6.00
N ASP A 45 5.23 -3.79 5.88
CA ASP A 45 4.08 -4.65 6.21
C ASP A 45 3.74 -4.50 7.70
N LYS A 46 2.44 -4.47 8.03
CA LYS A 46 1.95 -4.25 9.39
C LYS A 46 2.51 -5.23 10.42
N PHE A 47 2.80 -6.46 9.97
CA PHE A 47 3.41 -7.48 10.83
C PHE A 47 4.71 -7.00 11.52
N PHE A 48 5.48 -6.13 10.89
CA PHE A 48 6.76 -5.65 11.42
C PHE A 48 6.66 -4.36 12.26
N GLY A 49 5.46 -3.81 12.47
CA GLY A 49 5.25 -2.55 13.19
C GLY A 49 4.75 -1.44 12.26
N GLU A 50 5.26 -0.22 12.44
CA GLU A 50 4.80 1.01 11.76
C GLU A 50 4.68 0.86 10.22
N TRP A 51 3.44 0.84 9.71
CA TRP A 51 3.11 0.57 8.30
C TRP A 51 2.56 1.79 7.54
N THR A 52 2.32 2.89 8.23
CA THR A 52 1.79 4.13 7.63
C THR A 52 2.92 5.09 7.22
N ASP A 53 4.04 5.06 7.95
CA ASP A 53 5.19 5.90 7.73
C ASP A 53 6.00 5.50 6.50
N PHE A 54 6.53 6.51 5.81
CA PHE A 54 7.44 6.28 4.69
C PHE A 54 8.72 5.58 5.15
N ASN A 55 9.05 4.47 4.50
CA ASN A 55 10.24 3.66 4.76
C ASN A 55 11.21 3.77 3.59
N GLN A 56 12.28 4.55 3.77
CA GLN A 56 13.31 4.77 2.75
C GLN A 56 14.01 3.48 2.32
N THR A 57 14.21 2.52 3.24
CA THR A 57 14.84 1.24 2.91
C THR A 57 13.99 0.44 1.93
N ILE A 58 12.67 0.41 2.14
CA ILE A 58 11.73 -0.26 1.22
C ILE A 58 11.64 0.49 -0.09
N PHE A 59 11.56 1.82 -0.06
CA PHE A 59 11.51 2.59 -1.29
C PHE A 59 12.79 2.46 -2.13
N ASN A 60 13.96 2.33 -1.50
CA ASN A 60 15.21 2.07 -2.20
C ASN A 60 15.18 0.74 -2.96
N GLN A 61 14.60 -0.34 -2.38
CA GLN A 61 14.42 -1.61 -3.10
C GLN A 61 13.58 -1.43 -4.37
N VAL A 62 12.58 -0.54 -4.34
CA VAL A 62 11.78 -0.21 -5.52
C VAL A 62 12.59 0.61 -6.52
N LEU A 63 13.35 1.60 -6.06
CA LEU A 63 14.17 2.47 -6.91
C LEU A 63 15.28 1.72 -7.66
N GLU A 64 15.77 0.59 -7.14
CA GLU A 64 16.73 -0.28 -7.85
C GLU A 64 16.21 -0.72 -9.22
N PHE A 65 14.89 -0.88 -9.39
CA PHE A 65 14.28 -1.23 -10.68
C PHE A 65 14.24 -0.07 -11.69
N TYR A 66 14.59 1.14 -11.27
CA TYR A 66 14.56 2.36 -12.08
C TYR A 66 15.95 2.99 -12.22
N GLU A 67 17.02 2.28 -11.87
CA GLU A 67 18.38 2.82 -12.00
C GLU A 67 18.69 3.23 -13.45
N GLY A 68 19.13 4.48 -13.64
CA GLY A 68 19.41 5.04 -14.96
C GLY A 68 18.17 5.35 -15.81
N MET A 69 16.97 5.28 -15.24
CA MET A 69 15.71 5.58 -15.92
C MET A 69 15.18 6.96 -15.50
N ASP A 70 14.85 7.80 -16.48
CA ASP A 70 14.17 9.08 -16.23
C ASP A 70 12.64 8.93 -16.18
N ILE A 71 12.10 7.82 -16.67
CA ILE A 71 10.67 7.57 -16.82
C ILE A 71 10.34 6.17 -16.28
N ALA A 72 9.34 6.10 -15.40
CA ALA A 72 8.78 4.83 -14.95
C ALA A 72 8.06 4.12 -16.11
N THR A 73 8.44 2.87 -16.37
CA THR A 73 7.80 2.05 -17.41
C THR A 73 6.98 0.94 -16.78
N ILE A 74 5.93 0.48 -17.48
CA ILE A 74 5.08 -0.62 -17.02
C ILE A 74 5.92 -1.87 -16.64
N PRO A 75 6.91 -2.31 -17.45
CA PRO A 75 7.74 -3.46 -17.09
C PRO A 75 8.54 -3.24 -15.80
N ALA A 76 9.16 -2.08 -15.63
CA ALA A 76 9.93 -1.75 -14.41
C ALA A 76 9.03 -1.72 -13.17
N THR A 77 7.85 -1.09 -13.29
CA THR A 77 6.87 -1.03 -12.20
C THR A 77 6.31 -2.40 -11.83
N ALA A 78 5.99 -3.24 -12.82
CA ALA A 78 5.52 -4.60 -12.58
C ALA A 78 6.60 -5.45 -11.89
N ALA A 79 7.85 -5.35 -12.33
CA ALA A 79 8.97 -6.05 -11.71
C ALA A 79 9.20 -5.61 -10.26
N ALA A 80 9.18 -4.30 -9.99
CA ALA A 80 9.33 -3.76 -8.63
C ALA A 80 8.20 -4.21 -7.71
N LYS A 81 6.94 -4.15 -8.16
CA LYS A 81 5.77 -4.62 -7.40
C LYS A 81 5.86 -6.12 -7.11
N TYR A 82 6.22 -6.93 -8.10
CA TYR A 82 6.40 -8.36 -7.91
C TYR A 82 7.51 -8.67 -6.90
N ALA A 83 8.63 -7.94 -6.96
CA ALA A 83 9.72 -8.09 -5.99
C ALA A 83 9.27 -7.75 -4.55
N ARG A 84 8.44 -6.72 -4.38
CA ARG A 84 7.84 -6.38 -3.07
C ARG A 84 6.95 -7.50 -2.54
N VAL A 85 6.15 -8.12 -3.39
CA VAL A 85 5.32 -9.29 -3.04
C VAL A 85 6.19 -10.47 -2.60
N GLN A 86 7.24 -10.80 -3.36
CA GLN A 86 8.14 -11.91 -3.03
C GLN A 86 8.88 -11.67 -1.70
N ASP A 87 9.35 -10.45 -1.47
CA ASP A 87 10.03 -10.09 -0.22
C ASP A 87 9.09 -10.16 0.99
N SER A 88 7.86 -9.66 0.86
CA SER A 88 6.85 -9.79 1.92
C SER A 88 6.53 -11.26 2.21
N GLN A 89 6.27 -12.08 1.18
CA GLN A 89 6.04 -13.52 1.33
C GLN A 89 7.19 -14.26 2.01
N LYS A 90 8.43 -13.81 1.79
CA LYS A 90 9.63 -14.43 2.36
C LYS A 90 9.82 -14.09 3.83
N ARG A 91 9.51 -12.86 4.24
CA ARG A 91 9.83 -12.35 5.57
C ARG A 91 8.64 -12.33 6.53
N ASN A 92 7.43 -12.16 6.01
CA ASN A 92 6.21 -12.06 6.79
C ASN A 92 5.63 -13.47 7.00
N PRO A 93 5.64 -14.03 8.23
CA PRO A 93 5.05 -15.33 8.52
C PRO A 93 3.52 -15.27 8.58
N HIS A 94 2.93 -14.07 8.63
CA HIS A 94 1.50 -13.90 8.39
C HIS A 94 1.21 -14.27 6.94
N LYS A 95 0.09 -14.97 6.69
CA LYS A 95 -0.23 -15.44 5.33
C LYS A 95 -0.52 -14.24 4.43
N PHE A 96 0.55 -13.78 3.79
CA PHE A 96 0.49 -12.91 2.64
C PHE A 96 -0.33 -13.62 1.55
N CYS A 97 -1.26 -12.90 0.91
CA CYS A 97 -2.19 -13.38 -0.12
C CYS A 97 -3.49 -14.00 0.44
N THR A 98 -4.42 -13.12 0.82
CA THR A 98 -5.82 -13.37 0.42
C THR A 98 -5.95 -13.02 -1.06
N ASP A 99 -6.93 -13.59 -1.79
CA ASP A 99 -7.11 -13.39 -3.24
C ASP A 99 -7.26 -11.92 -3.68
N ARG A 100 -7.40 -10.97 -2.75
CA ARG A 100 -7.49 -9.53 -3.01
C ARG A 100 -6.15 -8.87 -3.29
N GLU A 101 -5.08 -9.30 -2.63
CA GLU A 101 -3.78 -8.63 -2.66
C GLU A 101 -3.00 -8.83 -3.96
N SER A 102 -3.44 -9.78 -4.80
CA SER A 102 -2.87 -10.04 -6.13
C SER A 102 -3.43 -9.11 -7.22
N PHE A 103 -4.49 -8.34 -6.93
CA PHE A 103 -5.10 -7.39 -7.86
C PHE A 103 -4.59 -5.94 -7.72
N PHE A 104 -3.86 -5.63 -6.63
CA PHE A 104 -3.24 -4.34 -6.36
C PHE A 104 -1.73 -4.38 -6.58
#